data_AF-A0A936L0E8-F1
#
_entry.id   AF-A0A936L0E8-F1
#
_cell.length_a   1.000
_cell.length_b   1.000
_cell.length_c   1.000
_cell.angle_alpha   90.00
_cell.angle_beta   90.00
_cell.angle_gamma   90.00
#
_symmetry.space_group_name_H-M   'P 1'
#
loop_
_entity.id
_entity.type
_entity.pdbx_description
1 polymer ?
#
loop_
_entity_poly.entity_id
_entity_poly.type
_entity_poly.pdbx_seq_one_letter_code
_entity_poly.pdbx_strand_id
1 'polypeptide(L)'
;MIPFKLKQQKGFTLIELMIVVAIIGILAAIALPAYQDYVVRSRITEGLNLSGSAKLAVVSEGTSTLTDLVRVSNSWNSQNGFLGATSKYVTSVCITRGGANCVGNIDATNADGVITITYNEAVVGLPAGNNQIRLIPYVRTGVVAVPTLQAELTAGNNSGSVDWACISATTASANSRFNAALIGLANGVPERFVPAECR
;
A
#
# COMPACT_ATOMS: atom_id res chain seq x y z
N MET A 1 -68.27 -16.17 -16.26
CA MET A 1 -66.97 -16.69 -16.73
C MET A 1 -66.21 -15.52 -17.34
N ILE A 2 -65.22 -14.98 -16.63
CA ILE A 2 -64.46 -13.79 -17.06
C ILE A 2 -63.34 -14.27 -18.01
N PRO A 3 -63.24 -13.76 -19.26
CA PRO A 3 -62.22 -14.21 -20.19
C PRO A 3 -60.86 -13.62 -19.82
N PHE A 4 -59.88 -14.48 -19.56
CA PHE A 4 -58.49 -14.08 -19.35
C PHE A 4 -57.84 -13.83 -20.71
N LYS A 5 -57.67 -12.55 -21.09
CA LYS A 5 -56.90 -12.20 -22.30
C LYS A 5 -55.43 -12.58 -22.09
N LEU A 6 -54.97 -13.62 -22.78
CA LEU A 6 -53.54 -13.93 -22.91
C LEU A 6 -52.88 -12.79 -23.71
N LYS A 7 -52.09 -11.95 -23.02
CA LYS A 7 -51.21 -10.98 -23.65
C LYS A 7 -50.21 -11.75 -24.53
N GLN A 8 -50.21 -11.53 -25.85
CA GLN A 8 -49.17 -12.06 -26.74
C GLN A 8 -47.80 -11.55 -26.26
N GLN A 9 -46.94 -12.47 -25.81
CA GLN A 9 -45.55 -12.14 -25.52
C GLN A 9 -44.83 -11.91 -26.84
N LYS A 10 -44.45 -10.65 -27.11
CA LYS A 10 -43.51 -10.33 -28.18
C LYS A 10 -42.13 -10.84 -27.74
N GLY A 11 -41.66 -11.89 -28.40
CA GLY A 11 -40.30 -12.40 -28.21
C GLY A 11 -39.26 -11.43 -28.77
N PHE A 12 -38.04 -11.51 -28.23
CA PHE A 12 -36.88 -10.78 -28.72
C PHE A 12 -36.35 -11.42 -30.00
N THR A 13 -36.03 -10.63 -31.02
CA THR A 13 -35.52 -11.17 -32.30
C THR A 13 -34.04 -11.53 -32.19
N LEU A 14 -33.61 -12.49 -33.01
CA LEU A 14 -32.20 -12.91 -33.08
C LEU A 14 -31.28 -11.74 -33.48
N ILE A 15 -31.77 -10.85 -34.35
CA ILE A 15 -31.01 -9.67 -34.79
C ILE A 15 -30.86 -8.63 -33.69
N GLU A 16 -31.90 -8.39 -32.88
CA GLU A 16 -31.82 -7.51 -31.71
C GLU A 16 -30.80 -8.06 -30.71
N LEU A 17 -30.76 -9.38 -30.51
CA LEU A 17 -29.81 -10.01 -29.61
C LEU A 17 -28.37 -9.90 -30.09
N MET A 18 -28.11 -10.11 -31.38
CA MET A 18 -26.78 -9.95 -31.93
C MET A 18 -26.23 -8.53 -31.77
N ILE A 19 -27.07 -7.51 -31.97
CA ILE A 19 -26.67 -6.10 -31.79
C ILE A 19 -26.36 -5.82 -30.32
N VAL A 20 -27.19 -6.30 -29.39
CA VAL A 20 -26.95 -6.10 -27.95
C VAL A 20 -25.64 -6.74 -27.51
N VAL A 21 -25.35 -7.98 -27.95
CA VAL A 21 -24.10 -8.65 -27.63
C VAL A 21 -22.90 -7.89 -28.21
N ALA A 22 -23.01 -7.36 -29.44
CA ALA A 22 -21.95 -6.56 -30.04
C ALA A 22 -21.64 -5.29 -29.22
N ILE A 23 -22.68 -4.56 -28.77
CA ILE A 23 -22.49 -3.36 -27.94
C ILE A 23 -21.88 -3.72 -26.58
N ILE A 24 -22.37 -4.77 -25.92
CA ILE A 24 -21.82 -5.24 -24.63
C ILE A 24 -20.35 -5.64 -24.81
N GLY A 25 -19.98 -6.31 -25.91
CA GLY A 25 -18.60 -6.69 -26.21
C GLY A 25 -17.65 -5.48 -26.26
N ILE A 26 -18.06 -4.40 -26.93
CA ILE A 26 -17.26 -3.16 -27.01
C ILE A 26 -17.12 -2.51 -25.64
N LEU A 27 -18.23 -2.40 -24.89
CA LEU A 27 -18.20 -1.81 -23.55
C LEU A 27 -17.34 -2.63 -22.58
N ALA A 28 -17.45 -3.96 -22.63
CA ALA A 28 -16.70 -4.87 -21.77
C ALA A 28 -15.19 -4.79 -22.02
N ALA A 29 -14.75 -4.60 -23.27
CA ALA A 29 -13.34 -4.46 -23.62
C ALA A 29 -12.68 -3.25 -22.92
N ILE A 30 -13.42 -2.18 -22.66
CA ILE A 30 -12.92 -0.98 -21.97
C ILE A 30 -13.18 -1.07 -20.46
N ALA A 31 -14.36 -1.56 -20.06
CA ALA A 31 -14.79 -1.59 -18.67
C ALA A 31 -14.05 -2.64 -17.84
N LEU A 32 -13.73 -3.81 -18.42
CA LEU A 32 -13.13 -4.90 -17.67
C LEU A 32 -11.69 -4.59 -17.19
N PRO A 33 -10.78 -4.05 -18.03
CA PRO A 33 -9.45 -3.65 -17.54
C PRO A 33 -9.52 -2.57 -16.46
N ALA A 34 -10.39 -1.56 -16.63
CA ALA A 34 -10.56 -0.50 -15.63
C ALA A 34 -11.11 -1.03 -14.29
N TYR A 35 -12.04 -1.99 -14.33
CA TYR A 35 -12.58 -2.64 -13.14
C TYR A 35 -11.51 -3.47 -12.41
N GLN A 36 -10.64 -4.17 -13.16
CA GLN A 36 -9.52 -4.91 -12.58
C GLN A 36 -8.56 -3.98 -11.82
N ASP A 37 -8.19 -2.84 -12.42
CA ASP A 37 -7.33 -1.84 -11.78
C ASP A 37 -7.95 -1.29 -10.49
N TYR A 38 -9.27 -1.05 -10.49
CA TYR A 38 -9.99 -0.61 -9.29
C TYR A 38 -9.93 -1.66 -8.16
N VAL A 39 -10.14 -2.93 -8.48
CA VAL A 39 -10.05 -4.02 -7.51
C VAL A 39 -8.62 -4.17 -6.97
N VAL A 40 -7.60 -4.06 -7.83
CA VAL A 40 -6.19 -4.07 -7.42
C VAL A 40 -5.91 -2.92 -6.43
N ARG A 41 -6.35 -1.69 -6.75
CA ARG A 41 -6.19 -0.54 -5.86
C ARG A 41 -6.88 -0.74 -4.51
N SER A 42 -8.08 -1.30 -4.51
CA SER A 42 -8.81 -1.60 -3.26
C SER A 42 -8.02 -2.57 -2.36
N ARG A 43 -7.42 -3.61 -2.93
CA ARG A 43 -6.56 -4.57 -2.20
C ARG A 43 -5.27 -3.92 -1.69
N ILE A 44 -4.70 -2.99 -2.44
CA ILE A 44 -3.53 -2.20 -2.00
C ILE A 44 -3.89 -1.36 -0.78
N THR A 45 -5.01 -0.63 -0.82
CA THR A 45 -5.50 0.17 0.31
C THR A 45 -5.76 -0.69 1.55
N GLU A 46 -6.28 -1.92 1.39
CA GLU A 46 -6.41 -2.85 2.51
C GLU A 46 -5.06 -3.16 3.16
N GLY A 47 -4.02 -3.39 2.37
CA GLY A 47 -2.66 -3.59 2.90
C GLY A 47 -2.07 -2.34 3.58
N LEU A 48 -2.36 -1.15 3.05
CA LEU A 48 -2.01 0.10 3.72
C LEU A 48 -2.72 0.25 5.07
N ASN A 49 -3.99 -0.14 5.16
CA ASN A 49 -4.73 -0.14 6.42
C ASN A 49 -4.16 -1.17 7.41
N LEU A 50 -3.75 -2.35 6.94
CA LEU A 50 -3.07 -3.35 7.77
C LEU A 50 -1.80 -2.79 8.42
N SER A 51 -1.06 -1.93 7.70
CA SER A 51 0.13 -1.26 8.25
C SER A 51 -0.14 -0.21 9.33
N GLY A 52 -1.41 0.16 9.57
CA GLY A 52 -1.78 1.16 10.57
C GLY A 52 -1.34 0.79 11.99
N SER A 53 -1.38 -0.49 12.34
CA SER A 53 -0.89 -1.00 13.63
C SER A 53 0.64 -0.92 13.74
N ALA A 54 1.37 -1.16 12.65
CA ALA A 54 2.83 -0.96 12.60
C ALA A 54 3.20 0.51 12.80
N LYS A 55 2.46 1.44 12.14
CA LYS A 55 2.65 2.88 12.34
C LYS A 55 2.43 3.27 13.79
N LEU A 56 1.37 2.73 14.40
CA LEU A 56 1.05 3.01 15.79
C LEU A 56 2.18 2.55 16.71
N ALA A 57 2.69 1.33 16.53
CA ALA A 57 3.80 0.80 17.33
C ALA A 57 5.05 1.70 17.24
N VAL A 58 5.42 2.16 16.05
CA VAL A 58 6.54 3.10 15.87
C VAL A 58 6.29 4.41 16.62
N VAL A 59 5.08 4.97 16.54
CA VAL A 59 4.77 6.27 17.16
C VAL A 59 4.66 6.18 18.68
N SER A 60 4.06 5.11 19.22
CA SER A 60 3.81 4.96 20.66
C SER A 60 5.06 4.68 21.46
N GLU A 61 6.02 3.96 20.89
CA GLU A 61 7.15 3.40 21.63
C GLU A 61 8.51 3.66 20.96
N GLY A 62 8.56 3.98 19.67
CA GLY A 62 9.80 4.08 18.90
C GLY A 62 10.32 5.49 18.67
N THR A 63 9.76 6.50 19.34
CA THR A 63 10.05 7.93 19.06
C THR A 63 10.94 8.61 20.10
N SER A 64 11.33 7.91 21.16
CA SER A 64 12.14 8.45 22.26
C SER A 64 13.65 8.34 22.04
N THR A 65 14.12 7.19 21.55
CA THR A 65 15.54 6.95 21.27
C THR A 65 15.68 5.98 20.09
N LEU A 66 16.86 5.95 19.46
CA LEU A 66 17.16 4.96 18.43
C LEU A 66 17.08 3.51 18.97
N THR A 67 17.42 3.30 20.25
CA THR A 67 17.33 1.98 20.89
C THR A 67 15.88 1.53 21.03
N ASP A 68 14.97 2.44 21.35
CA ASP A 68 13.55 2.12 21.45
C ASP A 68 12.95 1.83 20.07
N LEU A 69 13.35 2.58 19.03
CA LEU A 69 12.97 2.29 17.65
C LEU A 69 13.43 0.90 17.20
N VAL A 70 14.66 0.51 17.53
CA VAL A 70 15.19 -0.84 17.28
C VAL A 70 14.38 -1.91 18.00
N ARG A 71 14.06 -1.68 19.28
CA ARG A 71 13.26 -2.62 20.09
C ARG A 71 11.87 -2.83 19.50
N VAL A 72 11.17 -1.75 19.15
CA VAL A 72 9.84 -1.78 18.54
C VAL A 72 9.88 -2.49 17.20
N SER A 73 10.86 -2.16 16.35
CA SER A 73 11.05 -2.80 15.05
C SER A 73 11.24 -4.31 15.18
N ASN A 74 12.12 -4.74 16.09
CA ASN A 74 12.39 -6.17 16.31
C ASN A 74 11.18 -6.90 16.92
N SER A 75 10.51 -6.29 17.90
CA SER A 75 9.28 -6.83 18.50
C SER A 75 8.19 -7.03 17.44
N TRP A 76 7.93 -6.01 16.63
CA TRP A 76 6.98 -6.07 15.52
C TRP A 76 7.37 -7.16 14.51
N ASN A 77 8.61 -7.14 14.03
CA ASN A 77 9.06 -8.04 12.99
C ASN A 77 9.03 -9.50 13.44
N SER A 78 9.27 -9.80 14.73
CA SER A 78 9.26 -11.17 15.27
C SER A 78 7.87 -11.86 15.22
N GLN A 79 6.81 -11.10 14.98
CA GLN A 79 5.45 -11.63 14.88
C GLN A 79 5.25 -12.46 13.61
N ASN A 80 4.28 -13.38 13.66
CA ASN A 80 3.83 -14.19 12.51
C ASN A 80 4.98 -14.87 11.74
N GLY A 81 5.96 -15.42 12.48
CA GLY A 81 7.09 -16.12 11.86
C GLY A 81 8.04 -15.20 11.10
N PHE A 82 8.36 -14.03 11.67
CA PHE A 82 9.22 -13.00 11.06
C PHE A 82 8.59 -12.25 9.88
N LEU A 83 7.26 -12.10 9.87
CA LEU A 83 6.52 -11.41 8.80
C LEU A 83 5.81 -10.15 9.28
N GLY A 84 5.84 -9.87 10.59
CA GLY A 84 5.08 -8.78 11.20
C GLY A 84 3.58 -9.04 11.08
N ALA A 85 2.90 -8.37 10.15
CA ALA A 85 1.48 -8.62 9.84
C ALA A 85 1.28 -9.21 8.44
N THR A 86 0.30 -10.10 8.31
CA THR A 86 -0.02 -10.80 7.05
C THR A 86 -1.52 -10.81 6.80
N SER A 87 -1.93 -10.87 5.53
CA SER A 87 -3.33 -11.10 5.13
C SER A 87 -3.39 -11.89 3.83
N LYS A 88 -4.60 -12.13 3.30
CA LYS A 88 -4.77 -12.74 1.97
C LYS A 88 -4.02 -11.98 0.86
N TYR A 89 -3.93 -10.65 0.97
CA TYR A 89 -3.33 -9.78 -0.04
C TYR A 89 -1.92 -9.32 0.31
N VAL A 90 -1.52 -9.46 1.57
CA VAL A 90 -0.24 -8.96 2.09
C VAL A 90 0.60 -10.14 2.58
N THR A 91 1.74 -10.34 1.94
CA THR A 91 2.73 -11.34 2.34
C THR A 91 3.41 -10.94 3.64
N SER A 92 3.69 -9.65 3.85
CA SER A 92 4.32 -9.16 5.07
C SER A 92 4.21 -7.64 5.25
N VAL A 93 4.28 -7.18 6.51
CA VAL A 93 4.40 -5.77 6.90
C VAL A 93 5.50 -5.67 7.94
N CYS A 94 6.61 -5.02 7.63
CA CYS A 94 7.78 -5.00 8.53
C CYS A 94 8.40 -3.63 8.68
N ILE A 95 8.99 -3.38 9.84
CA ILE A 95 9.70 -2.15 10.15
C ILE A 95 11.18 -2.44 9.92
N THR A 96 11.79 -1.91 8.86
CA THR A 96 13.11 -2.38 8.38
C THR A 96 14.09 -1.21 8.20
N ARG A 97 15.36 -1.57 8.05
CA ARG A 97 16.40 -0.71 7.47
C ARG A 97 16.43 -0.85 5.95
N GLY A 98 16.40 0.27 5.22
CA GLY A 98 16.75 0.31 3.79
C GLY A 98 15.84 -0.45 2.80
N GLY A 99 14.70 -1.01 3.22
CA GLY A 99 13.78 -1.74 2.31
C GLY A 99 14.10 -3.22 2.15
N ALA A 100 14.80 -3.83 3.11
CA ALA A 100 15.02 -5.27 3.15
C ALA A 100 13.73 -6.03 3.52
N ASN A 101 13.59 -7.27 3.03
CA ASN A 101 12.47 -8.14 3.40
C ASN A 101 12.51 -8.54 4.89
N CYS A 102 11.35 -8.88 5.41
CA CYS A 102 11.10 -9.23 6.82
C CYS A 102 11.85 -10.46 7.32
N VAL A 103 12.06 -11.44 6.44
CA VAL A 103 12.47 -12.78 6.83
C VAL A 103 13.91 -12.75 7.31
N GLY A 104 14.10 -13.01 8.61
CA GLY A 104 15.42 -13.09 9.25
C GLY A 104 16.07 -11.73 9.56
N ASN A 105 15.39 -10.61 9.34
CA ASN A 105 15.96 -9.28 9.52
C ASN A 105 15.64 -8.72 10.92
N ILE A 106 16.33 -9.25 11.94
CA ILE A 106 16.44 -8.63 13.26
C ILE A 106 17.72 -7.80 13.23
N ASP A 107 17.62 -6.51 12.97
CA ASP A 107 18.76 -5.60 13.10
C ASP A 107 18.80 -5.12 14.56
N ALA A 108 19.78 -5.62 15.32
CA ALA A 108 19.95 -5.27 16.73
C ALA A 108 20.59 -3.89 16.94
N THR A 109 20.96 -3.17 15.86
CA THR A 109 21.82 -1.98 15.94
C THR A 109 21.26 -0.75 15.26
N ASN A 110 20.47 -0.90 14.18
CA ASN A 110 19.94 0.25 13.44
C ASN A 110 18.53 -0.02 12.92
N ALA A 111 17.57 0.81 13.32
CA ALA A 111 16.23 0.81 12.76
C ALA A 111 15.89 2.20 12.21
N ASP A 112 15.43 2.24 10.96
CA ASP A 112 15.07 3.49 10.28
C ASP A 112 13.60 3.87 10.52
N GLY A 113 12.83 2.97 11.15
CA GLY A 113 11.38 3.08 11.33
C GLY A 113 10.57 2.91 10.05
N VAL A 114 11.23 2.60 8.92
CA VAL A 114 10.59 2.49 7.61
C VAL A 114 9.76 1.22 7.54
N ILE A 115 8.46 1.35 7.33
CA ILE A 115 7.56 0.22 7.14
C ILE A 115 7.59 -0.21 5.68
N THR A 116 7.86 -1.48 5.41
CA THR A 116 7.79 -2.08 4.07
C THR A 116 6.63 -3.07 4.04
N ILE A 117 5.69 -2.82 3.13
CA ILE A 117 4.56 -3.70 2.86
C ILE A 117 4.90 -4.49 1.60
N THR A 118 4.88 -5.81 1.69
CA THR A 118 5.06 -6.70 0.55
C THR A 118 3.73 -7.41 0.26
N TYR A 119 3.21 -7.21 -0.95
CA TYR A 119 1.95 -7.78 -1.39
C TYR A 119 2.13 -9.17 -2.00
N ASN A 120 1.09 -10.00 -1.89
CA ASN A 120 0.99 -11.23 -2.66
C ASN A 120 0.58 -10.88 -4.10
N GLU A 121 1.55 -10.79 -4.99
CA GLU A 121 1.37 -10.31 -6.37
C GLU A 121 0.34 -11.11 -7.17
N ALA A 122 0.33 -12.45 -7.03
CA ALA A 122 -0.60 -13.32 -7.74
C ALA A 122 -2.05 -13.12 -7.27
N VAL A 123 -2.25 -12.96 -5.96
CA VAL A 123 -3.60 -12.79 -5.39
C VAL A 123 -4.11 -11.36 -5.61
N VAL A 124 -3.23 -10.36 -5.53
CA VAL A 124 -3.59 -8.96 -5.74
C VAL A 124 -3.84 -8.67 -7.21
N GLY A 125 -3.06 -9.28 -8.13
CA GLY A 125 -3.08 -8.98 -9.56
C GLY A 125 -2.00 -7.98 -9.96
N LEU A 126 -0.83 -8.03 -9.32
CA LEU A 126 0.30 -7.15 -9.60
C LEU A 126 1.27 -7.80 -10.60
N PRO A 127 2.02 -6.99 -11.37
CA PRO A 127 3.14 -7.50 -12.15
C PRO A 127 4.19 -8.14 -11.24
N ALA A 128 4.82 -9.22 -11.73
CA ALA A 128 5.83 -9.96 -10.97
C ALA A 128 7.00 -9.05 -10.55
N GLY A 129 7.33 -9.06 -9.27
CA GLY A 129 8.39 -8.24 -8.68
C GLY A 129 8.00 -6.80 -8.37
N ASN A 130 6.79 -6.35 -8.72
CA ASN A 130 6.30 -4.99 -8.46
C ASN A 130 5.26 -4.96 -7.33
N ASN A 131 5.68 -5.42 -6.15
CA ASN A 131 4.79 -5.75 -5.06
C ASN A 131 5.13 -5.06 -3.73
N GLN A 132 5.90 -3.96 -3.75
CA GLN A 132 6.28 -3.26 -2.53
C GLN A 132 5.80 -1.82 -2.46
N ILE A 133 5.42 -1.43 -1.24
CA ILE A 133 5.21 -0.03 -0.84
C ILE A 133 6.02 0.22 0.43
N ARG A 134 6.67 1.38 0.53
CA ARG A 134 7.39 1.80 1.74
C ARG A 134 6.76 3.04 2.34
N LEU A 135 6.63 3.02 3.66
CA LEU A 135 6.18 4.14 4.48
C LEU A 135 7.35 4.61 5.32
N ILE A 136 7.83 5.81 5.04
CA ILE A 136 9.00 6.38 5.68
C ILE A 136 8.53 7.38 6.73
N PRO A 137 8.90 7.22 8.02
CA PRO A 137 8.53 8.16 9.06
C PRO A 137 9.43 9.40 8.98
N TYR A 138 8.78 10.55 8.98
CA TYR A 138 9.36 11.89 9.03
C TYR A 138 8.88 12.61 10.28
N VAL A 139 9.70 13.50 10.83
CA VAL A 139 9.35 14.25 12.04
C VAL A 139 9.16 15.71 11.66
N ARG A 140 7.99 16.28 11.94
CA ARG A 140 7.75 17.70 11.72
C ARG A 140 8.40 18.52 12.83
N THR A 141 9.50 19.18 12.47
CA THR A 141 10.32 20.02 13.37
C THR A 141 10.14 21.53 13.11
N GLY A 142 9.29 21.92 12.15
CA GLY A 142 9.14 23.32 11.72
C GLY A 142 10.21 23.82 10.76
N VAL A 143 11.09 22.93 10.29
CA VAL A 143 12.18 23.22 9.33
C VAL A 143 11.75 22.89 7.89
N VAL A 144 12.34 23.57 6.90
CA VAL A 144 11.98 23.47 5.46
C VAL A 144 12.29 22.10 4.85
N ALA A 145 13.31 21.40 5.34
CA ALA A 145 13.58 20.01 5.01
C ALA A 145 13.14 19.16 6.19
N VAL A 146 12.13 18.31 5.97
CA VAL A 146 11.60 17.47 7.05
C VAL A 146 12.56 16.29 7.23
N PRO A 147 13.15 16.10 8.43
CA PRO A 147 14.06 15.00 8.69
C PRO A 147 13.30 13.68 8.87
N THR A 148 13.92 12.56 8.49
CA THR A 148 13.40 11.22 8.83
C THR A 148 13.49 10.98 10.34
N LEU A 149 12.61 10.14 10.89
CA LEU A 149 12.63 9.80 12.32
C LEU A 149 14.00 9.34 12.81
N GLN A 150 14.67 8.47 12.06
CA GLN A 150 16.01 8.01 12.43
C GLN A 150 17.03 9.14 12.51
N ALA A 151 16.98 10.10 11.58
CA ALA A 151 17.90 11.24 11.57
C ALA A 151 17.70 12.12 12.81
N GLU A 152 16.45 12.37 13.21
CA GLU A 152 16.15 13.11 14.44
C GLU A 152 16.65 12.38 15.69
N LEU A 153 16.35 11.08 15.79
CA LEU A 153 16.79 10.25 16.92
C LEU A 153 18.31 10.15 17.01
N THR A 154 19.01 10.11 15.87
CA THR A 154 20.48 10.10 15.82
C THR A 154 21.07 11.44 16.24
N ALA A 155 20.39 12.55 15.91
CA ALA A 155 20.76 13.89 16.36
C ALA A 155 20.43 14.14 17.85
N GLY A 156 19.73 13.22 18.52
CA GLY A 156 19.29 13.39 19.90
C GLY A 156 18.09 14.34 20.05
N ASN A 157 17.39 14.63 18.96
CA ASN A 157 16.20 15.47 18.94
C ASN A 157 14.94 14.58 19.02
N ASN A 158 14.08 14.84 20.00
CA ASN A 158 12.89 14.03 20.27
C ASN A 158 11.58 14.84 20.19
N SER A 159 11.59 15.93 19.41
CA SER A 159 10.52 16.92 19.39
C SER A 159 9.86 16.98 18.01
N GLY A 160 8.56 16.73 17.95
CA GLY A 160 7.76 16.87 16.73
C GLY A 160 6.73 15.77 16.56
N SER A 161 5.80 15.95 15.62
CA SER A 161 4.86 14.91 15.25
C SER A 161 5.43 14.03 14.13
N VAL A 162 5.17 12.72 14.21
CA VAL A 162 5.56 11.78 13.16
C VAL A 162 4.53 11.79 12.04
N ASP A 163 4.99 12.09 10.84
CA ASP A 163 4.26 12.00 9.59
C ASP A 163 4.84 10.86 8.73
N TRP A 164 4.02 10.31 7.83
CA TRP A 164 4.43 9.18 7.00
C TRP A 164 4.45 9.58 5.52
N ALA A 165 5.60 9.45 4.88
CA ALA A 165 5.73 9.49 3.43
C ALA A 165 5.45 8.11 2.85
N CYS A 166 4.55 8.00 1.88
CA CYS A 166 4.34 6.75 1.16
C CYS A 166 5.04 6.80 -0.19
N ILE A 167 5.77 5.75 -0.53
CA ILE A 167 6.43 5.61 -1.83
C ILE A 167 6.18 4.24 -2.43
N SER A 168 6.06 4.22 -3.76
CA SER A 168 5.84 3.02 -4.57
C SER A 168 6.90 2.96 -5.68
N ALA A 169 6.54 2.57 -6.90
CA ALA A 169 7.43 2.75 -8.05
C ALA A 169 7.76 4.23 -8.31
N THR A 170 6.94 5.14 -7.78
CA THR A 170 7.09 6.60 -7.91
C THR A 170 7.07 7.28 -6.52
N THR A 171 7.50 8.54 -6.47
CA THR A 171 7.74 9.30 -5.23
C THR A 171 7.24 10.74 -5.28
N ALA A 172 6.42 11.11 -6.27
CA ALA A 172 6.07 12.51 -6.53
C ALA A 172 5.34 13.17 -5.35
N SER A 173 4.40 12.45 -4.74
CA SER A 173 3.62 12.94 -3.60
C SER A 173 4.49 13.05 -2.34
N ALA A 174 5.40 12.09 -2.13
CA ALA A 174 6.32 12.13 -1.00
C ALA A 174 7.34 13.28 -1.13
N ASN A 175 7.96 13.43 -2.30
CA ASN A 175 8.97 14.47 -2.53
C ASN A 175 8.36 15.87 -2.41
N SER A 176 7.16 16.08 -2.95
CA SER A 176 6.47 17.37 -2.82
C SER A 176 6.04 17.68 -1.38
N ARG A 177 5.50 16.71 -0.65
CA ARG A 177 5.02 16.92 0.74
C ARG A 177 6.16 17.11 1.74
N PHE A 178 7.25 16.37 1.61
CA PHE A 178 8.33 16.34 2.59
C PHE A 178 9.58 17.11 2.16
N ASN A 179 9.55 17.73 0.96
CA ASN A 179 10.70 18.37 0.33
C ASN A 179 11.93 17.44 0.33
N ALA A 180 11.68 16.18 -0.06
CA ALA A 180 12.64 15.10 -0.04
C ALA A 180 13.17 14.79 -1.44
N ALA A 181 14.31 14.08 -1.51
CA ALA A 181 14.90 13.57 -2.75
C ALA A 181 14.80 12.04 -2.82
N LEU A 182 13.60 11.50 -2.61
CA LEU A 182 13.34 10.06 -2.63
C LEU A 182 13.32 9.53 -4.07
N ILE A 183 13.88 8.33 -4.24
CA ILE A 183 13.88 7.57 -5.48
C ILE A 183 12.82 6.47 -5.37
N GLY A 184 12.09 6.22 -6.46
CA GLY A 184 11.10 5.16 -6.55
C GLY A 184 11.70 3.77 -6.31
N LEU A 185 10.89 2.85 -5.78
CA LEU A 185 11.31 1.48 -5.59
C LEU A 185 11.38 0.76 -6.95
N ALA A 186 12.49 0.08 -7.22
CA ALA A 186 12.58 -0.82 -8.37
C ALA A 186 11.49 -1.92 -8.34
N ASN A 187 11.20 -2.44 -7.14
CA ASN A 187 10.15 -3.42 -6.88
C ASN A 187 8.82 -2.77 -6.45
N GLY A 188 8.68 -1.47 -6.71
CA GLY A 188 7.53 -0.69 -6.29
C GLY A 188 6.28 -1.08 -7.03
N VAL A 189 5.14 -1.01 -6.34
CA VAL A 189 3.83 -1.12 -6.99
C VAL A 189 3.67 -0.01 -8.04
N PRO A 190 3.19 -0.29 -9.26
CA PRO A 190 3.03 0.73 -10.30
C PRO A 190 2.04 1.84 -9.91
N GLU A 191 2.30 3.07 -10.37
CA GLU A 191 1.55 4.28 -10.01
C GLU A 191 0.02 4.16 -10.21
N ARG A 192 -0.41 3.48 -11.30
CA ARG A 192 -1.84 3.31 -11.61
C ARG A 192 -2.60 2.58 -10.50
N PHE A 193 -1.93 1.66 -9.81
CA PHE A 193 -2.53 0.80 -8.80
C PHE A 193 -2.51 1.43 -7.40
N VAL A 194 -1.58 2.33 -7.10
CA VAL A 194 -1.47 2.95 -5.78
C VAL A 194 -2.41 4.15 -5.61
N PRO A 195 -2.82 4.47 -4.36
CA PRO A 195 -3.55 5.70 -4.08
C PRO A 195 -2.63 6.93 -4.20
N ALA A 196 -3.22 8.12 -4.26
CA ALA A 196 -2.51 9.35 -4.64
C ALA A 196 -1.32 9.67 -3.71
N GLU A 197 -1.46 9.39 -2.43
CA GLU A 197 -0.44 9.62 -1.40
C GLU A 197 0.83 8.77 -1.58
N CYS A 198 0.75 7.68 -2.35
CA CYS A 198 1.85 6.74 -2.61
C CYS A 198 2.44 6.86 -4.02
N ARG A 199 1.94 7.82 -4.81
CA ARG A 199 2.48 8.14 -6.14
C ARG A 199 3.74 9.00 -6.04
#